data_AF-A0A1N7K548-F1
#
_entry.id   AF-A0A1N7K548-F1
#
_cell.length_a   1.000
_cell.length_b   1.000
_cell.length_c   1.000
_cell.angle_alpha   90.00
_cell.angle_beta   90.00
_cell.angle_gamma   90.00
#
_symmetry.space_group_name_H-M   'P 1'
#
loop_
_entity.id
_entity.type
_entity.pdbx_description
1 polymer ?
#
loop_
_entity_poly.entity_id
_entity_poly.type
_entity_poly.pdbx_seq_one_letter_code
_entity_poly.pdbx_strand_id
1 'polypeptide(L)'
;MLSWVILILVIAAIALLGVWASASVFGRGEAVPPMDEPRDVIAANRAAVDSGRYGDIALEVVPRGYRQDQVDALIEHLLYAQERKIEKEFSPQEPELERFSHAAAGGEKPTIEEAKE
;
A
#
# COMPACT_ATOMS: atom_id res chain seq x y z
N MET A 1 -31.89 -5.99 -63.11
CA MET A 1 -31.05 -7.00 -62.45
C MET A 1 -29.66 -6.47 -62.11
N LEU A 2 -28.88 -5.95 -63.07
CA LEU A 2 -27.53 -5.42 -62.83
C LEU A 2 -27.46 -4.25 -61.82
N SER A 3 -28.41 -3.31 -61.88
CA SER A 3 -28.49 -2.17 -60.94
C SER A 3 -28.55 -2.58 -59.46
N TRP A 4 -29.26 -3.68 -59.16
CA TRP A 4 -29.39 -4.18 -57.80
C TRP A 4 -28.09 -4.83 -57.30
N VAL A 5 -27.37 -5.52 -58.18
CA VAL A 5 -26.05 -6.09 -57.89
C VAL A 5 -25.02 -4.99 -57.62
N ILE A 6 -25.04 -3.91 -58.41
CA ILE A 6 -24.16 -2.75 -58.19
C ILE A 6 -24.46 -2.08 -56.85
N LEU A 7 -25.74 -1.91 -56.50
CA LEU A 7 -26.15 -1.34 -55.21
C LEU A 7 -25.58 -2.14 -54.03
N ILE A 8 -25.69 -3.47 -54.08
CA ILE A 8 -25.16 -4.36 -53.03
C ILE A 8 -23.64 -4.24 -52.93
N LEU A 9 -22.93 -4.17 -54.07
CA LEU A 9 -21.47 -3.99 -54.08
C LEU A 9 -21.04 -2.66 -53.45
N VAL A 10 -21.75 -1.58 -53.74
CA VAL A 10 -21.48 -0.26 -53.17
C VAL A 10 -21.72 -0.28 -51.65
N ILE A 11 -22.83 -0.88 -51.20
CA ILE A 11 -23.12 -1.01 -49.77
C ILE A 11 -22.05 -1.84 -49.06
N ALA A 12 -21.64 -2.97 -49.65
CA ALA A 12 -20.58 -3.81 -49.10
C ALA A 12 -19.25 -3.05 -48.99
N ALA A 13 -18.86 -2.30 -50.03
CA ALA A 13 -17.64 -1.49 -50.00
C ALA A 13 -17.68 -0.43 -48.88
N ILE A 14 -18.80 0.26 -48.72
CA ILE A 14 -19.00 1.26 -47.65
C ILE A 14 -18.95 0.57 -46.27
N ALA A 15 -19.59 -0.59 -46.12
CA ALA A 15 -19.59 -1.34 -44.86
C ALA A 15 -18.17 -1.80 -44.48
N LEU A 16 -17.39 -2.33 -45.43
CA LEU A 16 -16.00 -2.72 -45.18
C LEU A 16 -15.15 -1.52 -44.75
N LEU A 17 -15.28 -0.38 -45.44
CA LEU A 17 -14.58 0.85 -45.06
C LEU A 17 -14.99 1.34 -43.68
N GLY A 18 -16.29 1.29 -43.35
CA GLY A 18 -16.81 1.68 -42.04
C GLY A 18 -16.30 0.77 -40.93
N VAL A 19 -16.26 -0.55 -41.16
CA VAL A 19 -15.71 -1.51 -40.19
C VAL A 19 -14.21 -1.31 -40.03
N TRP A 20 -13.46 -1.07 -41.11
CA TRP A 20 -12.01 -0.84 -41.03
C TRP A 20 -11.68 0.48 -40.31
N ALA A 21 -12.42 1.56 -40.60
CA ALA A 21 -12.29 2.83 -39.93
C ALA A 21 -12.65 2.71 -38.43
N SER A 22 -13.78 2.08 -38.10
CA SER A 22 -14.15 1.80 -36.71
C SER A 22 -13.15 0.88 -36.03
N ALA A 23 -12.59 -0.12 -36.70
CA ALA A 23 -11.53 -0.96 -36.13
C ALA A 23 -10.25 -0.15 -35.89
N SER A 24 -9.94 0.88 -36.67
CA SER A 24 -8.79 1.75 -36.39
C SER A 24 -9.04 2.69 -35.19
N VAL A 25 -10.27 3.17 -35.04
CA VAL A 25 -10.68 4.12 -33.98
C VAL A 25 -10.99 3.41 -32.65
N PHE A 26 -11.59 2.22 -32.70
CA PHE A 26 -12.01 1.42 -31.54
C PHE A 26 -11.13 0.18 -31.30
N GLY A 27 -10.22 -0.19 -32.21
CA GLY A 27 -9.48 -1.48 -32.16
C GLY A 27 -8.21 -1.51 -31.30
N ARG A 28 -8.13 -0.62 -30.32
CA ARG A 28 -7.33 -0.85 -29.11
C ARG A 28 -8.22 -0.55 -27.90
N GLY A 29 -9.19 -1.43 -27.64
CA GLY A 29 -9.46 -1.75 -26.24
C GLY A 29 -8.11 -2.09 -25.61
N GLU A 30 -7.80 -1.46 -24.47
CA GLU A 30 -6.45 -1.18 -23.99
C GLU A 30 -5.43 -2.24 -24.41
N ALA A 31 -4.37 -1.82 -25.10
CA ALA A 31 -3.22 -2.70 -25.34
C ALA A 31 -2.86 -3.33 -24.00
N VAL A 32 -3.20 -4.61 -23.83
CA VAL A 32 -2.97 -5.35 -22.60
C VAL A 32 -1.48 -5.18 -22.33
N PRO A 33 -1.08 -4.50 -21.24
CA PRO A 33 0.32 -4.35 -20.91
C PRO A 33 0.96 -5.73 -20.95
N PRO A 34 2.20 -5.86 -21.46
CA PRO A 34 2.91 -7.13 -21.40
C PRO A 34 2.76 -7.66 -19.97
N MET A 35 2.23 -8.86 -19.85
CA MET A 35 1.94 -9.48 -18.56
C MET A 35 3.25 -9.48 -17.78
N ASP A 36 3.36 -8.58 -16.79
CA ASP A 36 4.55 -8.49 -15.96
C ASP A 36 4.82 -9.91 -15.42
N GLU A 37 6.10 -10.30 -15.38
CA GLU A 37 6.57 -11.55 -14.75
C GLU A 37 5.73 -11.86 -13.50
N PRO A 38 5.44 -13.13 -13.15
CA PRO A 38 4.67 -13.47 -11.95
C PRO A 38 5.38 -12.91 -10.72
N ARG A 39 5.05 -11.67 -10.41
CA ARG A 39 5.68 -10.87 -9.38
C ARG A 39 4.92 -11.25 -8.14
N ASP A 40 5.64 -11.70 -7.13
CA ASP A 40 5.05 -11.91 -5.82
C ASP A 40 4.60 -10.54 -5.27
N VAL A 41 3.35 -10.20 -5.55
CA VAL A 41 2.73 -8.92 -5.19
C VAL A 41 2.70 -8.76 -3.67
N ILE A 42 2.60 -9.86 -2.92
CA ILE A 42 2.62 -9.86 -1.46
C ILE A 42 4.02 -9.45 -0.97
N ALA A 43 5.08 -10.07 -1.50
CA ALA A 43 6.45 -9.73 -1.13
C ALA A 43 6.83 -8.28 -1.53
N ALA A 44 6.42 -7.84 -2.72
CA ALA A 44 6.67 -6.48 -3.19
C ALA A 44 5.97 -5.42 -2.31
N ASN A 45 4.71 -5.67 -1.94
CA ASN A 45 3.95 -4.78 -1.07
C ASN A 45 4.54 -4.73 0.35
N ARG A 46 5.00 -5.87 0.88
CA ARG A 46 5.69 -5.93 2.17
C ARG A 46 6.92 -5.01 2.20
N ALA A 47 7.76 -5.09 1.17
CA ALA A 47 8.93 -4.24 1.03
C ALA A 47 8.57 -2.76 0.84
N ALA A 48 7.49 -2.46 0.12
CA ALA A 48 6.99 -1.10 -0.06
C ALA A 48 6.52 -0.49 1.28
N VAL A 49 5.80 -1.25 2.10
CA VAL A 49 5.35 -0.81 3.43
C VAL A 49 6.53 -0.60 4.38
N ASP A 50 7.50 -1.51 4.40
CA ASP A 50 8.70 -1.38 5.26
C ASP A 50 9.54 -0.14 4.91
N SER A 51 9.58 0.22 3.63
CA SER A 51 10.29 1.41 3.13
C SER A 51 9.44 2.69 3.11
N GLY A 52 8.19 2.62 3.57
CA GLY A 52 7.26 3.76 3.59
C GLY A 52 6.82 4.25 2.22
N ARG A 53 7.07 3.48 1.15
CA ARG A 53 6.67 3.81 -0.23
C ARG A 53 5.26 3.32 -0.52
N TYR A 54 4.27 3.94 0.11
CA TYR A 54 2.87 3.53 -0.03
C TYR A 54 2.31 3.72 -1.47
N GLY A 55 2.93 4.58 -2.28
CA GLY A 55 2.56 4.77 -3.69
C GLY A 55 2.95 3.62 -4.62
N ASP A 56 3.85 2.73 -4.19
CA ASP A 56 4.32 1.59 -4.97
C ASP A 56 3.50 0.31 -4.70
N ILE A 57 2.47 0.39 -3.85
CA ILE A 57 1.61 -0.73 -3.49
C ILE A 57 0.71 -1.06 -4.68
N ALA A 58 0.77 -2.31 -5.15
CA ALA A 58 -0.06 -2.82 -6.23
C ALA A 58 -0.90 -3.99 -5.73
N LEU A 59 -2.15 -4.10 -6.16
CA LEU A 59 -3.02 -5.24 -5.83
C LEU A 59 -3.60 -5.79 -7.12
N GLU A 60 -3.59 -7.11 -7.25
CA GLU A 60 -4.23 -7.77 -8.38
C GLU A 60 -5.76 -7.70 -8.25
N VAL A 61 -6.42 -7.57 -9.39
CA VAL A 61 -7.87 -7.44 -9.49
C VAL A 61 -8.46 -8.75 -10.04
N VAL A 62 -9.54 -9.21 -9.42
CA VAL A 62 -10.40 -10.30 -9.85
C VAL A 62 -11.75 -9.75 -10.33
N PRO A 63 -12.60 -10.54 -11.02
CA PRO A 63 -13.85 -10.04 -11.60
C PRO A 63 -14.83 -9.33 -10.64
N ARG A 64 -14.64 -9.44 -9.33
CA ARG A 64 -15.43 -8.73 -8.31
C ARG A 64 -14.60 -8.12 -7.18
N GLY A 65 -13.49 -7.47 -7.52
CA GLY A 65 -12.71 -6.68 -6.55
C GLY A 65 -11.24 -7.09 -6.51
N TYR A 66 -10.59 -6.85 -5.38
CA TYR A 66 -9.19 -7.19 -5.19
C TYR A 66 -9.00 -8.65 -4.77
N ARG A 67 -7.81 -9.20 -5.03
CA ARG A 67 -7.40 -10.49 -4.48
C ARG A 67 -7.32 -10.42 -2.96
N GLN A 68 -8.26 -11.09 -2.30
CA GLN A 68 -8.45 -10.99 -0.85
C GLN A 68 -7.22 -11.44 -0.06
N ASP A 69 -6.53 -12.48 -0.51
CA ASP A 69 -5.27 -12.96 0.10
C ASP A 69 -4.17 -11.89 0.10
N GLN A 70 -4.08 -11.08 -0.97
CA GLN A 70 -3.11 -9.99 -1.06
C GLN A 70 -3.49 -8.80 -0.17
N VAL A 71 -4.79 -8.51 -0.09
CA VAL A 71 -5.33 -7.44 0.77
C VAL A 71 -5.13 -7.79 2.24
N ASP A 72 -5.47 -9.02 2.64
CA ASP A 72 -5.34 -9.48 4.03
C ASP A 72 -3.87 -9.43 4.46
N ALA A 73 -2.95 -9.92 3.63
CA ALA A 73 -1.51 -9.86 3.91
C ALA A 73 -0.96 -8.43 4.00
N LEU A 74 -1.46 -7.51 3.16
CA LEU A 74 -1.08 -6.10 3.21
C LEU A 74 -1.59 -5.41 4.47
N ILE A 75 -2.86 -5.63 4.85
CA ILE A 75 -3.46 -5.05 6.05
C ILE A 75 -2.74 -5.54 7.30
N GLU A 76 -2.49 -6.85 7.40
CA GLU A 76 -1.74 -7.44 8.50
C GLU A 76 -0.36 -6.79 8.64
N HIS A 77 0.38 -6.63 7.54
CA HIS A 77 1.71 -6.04 7.57
C HIS A 77 1.68 -4.53 7.90
N LEU A 78 0.66 -3.80 7.46
CA LEU A 78 0.45 -2.39 7.81
C LEU A 78 0.17 -2.21 9.31
N LEU A 79 -0.65 -3.08 9.90
CA LEU A 79 -0.94 -3.07 11.34
C LEU A 79 0.34 -3.29 12.15
N TYR A 80 1.13 -4.33 11.82
CA TYR A 80 2.42 -4.56 12.47
C TYR A 80 3.40 -3.39 12.29
N ALA A 81 3.46 -2.79 11.09
CA ALA A 81 4.34 -1.65 10.85
C ALA A 81 3.90 -0.41 11.66
N GLN A 82 2.59 -0.21 11.84
CA GLN A 82 2.04 0.87 12.63
C GLN A 82 2.29 0.66 14.13
N GLU A 83 2.04 -0.54 14.65
CA GLU A 83 2.34 -0.90 16.04
C GLU A 83 3.81 -0.68 16.36
N ARG A 84 4.75 -1.07 15.46
CA ARG A 84 6.18 -0.78 15.66
C ARG A 84 6.53 0.69 15.62
N LYS A 85 5.83 1.51 14.83
CA LYS A 85 6.03 2.98 14.84
C LYS A 85 5.52 3.57 16.14
N ILE A 86 4.33 3.18 16.57
CA ILE A 86 3.73 3.60 17.84
C ILE A 86 4.62 3.18 19.00
N GLU A 87 5.08 1.93 19.07
CA GLU A 87 6.00 1.47 20.11
C GLU A 87 7.30 2.29 20.12
N LYS A 88 7.89 2.61 18.96
CA LYS A 88 9.09 3.47 18.91
C LYS A 88 8.83 4.90 19.34
N GLU A 89 7.64 5.42 19.08
CA GLU A 89 7.27 6.81 19.35
C GLU A 89 6.72 6.99 20.79
N PHE A 90 6.15 5.93 21.36
CA PHE A 90 5.54 5.89 22.69
C PHE A 90 6.33 5.06 23.70
N SER A 91 7.43 4.39 23.33
CA SER A 91 8.36 3.82 24.30
C SER A 91 8.83 4.97 25.20
N PRO A 92 8.37 5.01 26.46
CA PRO A 92 8.65 6.13 27.33
C PRO A 92 10.15 6.19 27.56
N GLN A 93 10.75 7.35 27.31
CA GLN A 93 11.85 7.75 28.15
C GLN A 93 11.29 7.73 29.56
N GLU A 94 11.74 6.81 30.41
CA GLU A 94 11.68 6.96 31.85
C GLU A 94 12.69 5.98 32.48
N PRO A 95 13.41 6.40 33.54
CA PRO A 95 12.84 7.25 34.57
C PRO A 95 13.66 8.52 34.83
N GLU A 96 13.01 9.68 34.68
CA GLU A 96 13.40 10.85 35.47
C GLU A 96 13.05 10.63 36.96
N LEU A 97 12.31 9.57 37.30
CA LEU A 97 12.09 9.12 38.69
C LEU A 97 13.36 8.64 39.44
N GLU A 98 14.44 8.23 38.77
CA GLU A 98 15.71 7.92 39.48
C GLU A 98 16.46 9.17 39.95
N ARG A 99 16.24 10.33 39.33
CA ARG A 99 16.89 11.59 39.74
C ARG A 99 16.22 12.20 40.97
N PHE A 100 14.89 12.04 41.09
CA PHE A 100 14.16 12.52 42.26
C PHE A 100 14.33 11.63 43.50
N SER A 101 14.61 10.33 43.34
CA SER A 101 14.93 9.46 44.47
C SER A 101 16.35 9.72 45.03
N HIS A 102 17.32 10.01 44.16
CA HIS A 102 18.68 10.35 44.58
C HIS A 102 18.80 11.75 45.20
N ALA A 103 17.94 12.70 44.80
CA ALA A 103 17.87 14.04 45.40
C ALA A 103 17.21 14.05 46.78
N ALA A 104 16.22 13.17 47.03
CA ALA A 104 15.58 13.04 48.34
C ALA A 104 16.43 12.29 49.38
N ALA A 105 17.46 11.54 48.95
CA ALA A 105 18.39 10.84 49.82
C ALA A 105 19.52 11.71 50.40
N GLY A 106 19.56 13.01 50.06
CA GLY A 106 20.52 14.00 50.56
C GLY A 106 20.08 14.73 51.84
N GLY A 107 19.03 14.26 52.51
CA GLY A 107 18.59 14.79 53.80
C GLY A 107 19.49 14.30 54.93
N GLU A 108 20.44 15.15 55.32
CA GLU A 108 21.26 15.07 56.52
C GLU A 108 20.45 14.54 57.72
N LYS A 109 20.84 13.38 58.26
CA LYS A 109 20.30 12.89 59.54
C LYS A 109 20.77 13.86 60.63
N PRO A 110 19.90 14.41 61.48
CA PRO A 110 20.37 15.10 62.67
C PRO A 110 20.93 14.03 63.60
N THR A 111 22.24 14.05 63.80
CA THR A 111 22.95 13.26 64.80
C THR A 111 22.38 13.62 66.17
N ILE A 112 21.65 12.70 66.80
CA ILE A 112 21.41 12.73 68.24
C ILE A 112 22.68 12.17 68.87
N GLU A 113 23.63 13.04 69.21
CA GLU A 113 24.76 12.71 70.05
C GLU A 113 24.64 13.46 71.39
N GLU A 114 24.55 12.64 72.43
CA GLU A 114 24.88 12.89 73.83
C GLU A 114 25.19 14.33 74.27
N ALA A 115 24.32 14.88 75.12
CA ALA A 115 24.72 15.83 76.15
C ALA A 115 24.24 15.30 77.51
N LYS A 116 25.09 14.49 78.13
CA LYS A 116 25.05 14.15 79.54
C LYS A 116 26.17 14.92 80.23
N GLU A 117 25.84 16.02 80.88
CA GLU A 117 26.32 16.47 82.21
C GLU A 117 25.69 17.83 82.58
#